data_AF-A0A9N9NN34-F1
#
_entry.id   AF-A0A9N9NN34-F1
#
_cell.length_a   1.000
_cell.length_b   1.000
_cell.length_c   1.000
_cell.angle_alpha   90.00
_cell.angle_beta   90.00
_cell.angle_gamma   90.00
#
_symmetry.space_group_name_H-M   'P 1'
#
loop_
_entity.id
_entity.type
_entity.pdbx_description
1 polymer ?
#
loop_
_entity_poly.entity_id
_entity_poly.type
_entity_poly.pdbx_seq_one_letter_code
_entity_poly.pdbx_strand_id
1 'polypeptide(L)'
;SSIELQAEESSIELQDYSLPGFDFLDSFDDLQNIDEEWIIIFILRFQIRFRLSDTATDTLIKFVKHVLTELDHNDQFKDFPTSLYTTRKKLGLKHQFITFSVCPSCHKLYNVNDVEQHTIQEQKAIKRCDHIQFLNHHRHFLRKCNASLSEQKELGGSKIVNSPLLIYPMANIKNQLLHMYQ
;
A
#
# COMPACT_ATOMS: atom_id res chain seq x y z
N SER A 1 -42.86 2.00 45.87
CA SER A 1 -43.40 2.36 44.55
C SER A 1 -42.63 3.59 44.09
N SER A 2 -41.75 3.61 43.10
CA SER A 2 -41.19 2.64 42.17
C SER A 2 -39.83 3.24 41.79
N ILE A 3 -38.77 2.44 41.76
CA ILE A 3 -37.45 2.88 41.27
C ILE A 3 -37.49 2.61 39.76
N GLU A 4 -37.59 3.67 38.95
CA GLU A 4 -37.40 3.57 37.50
C GLU A 4 -35.91 3.45 37.20
N LEU A 5 -35.50 2.24 36.83
CA LEU A 5 -34.24 1.97 36.15
C LEU A 5 -34.36 2.52 34.73
N GLN A 6 -33.80 3.70 34.48
CA GLN A 6 -33.54 4.15 33.11
C GLN A 6 -32.33 3.38 32.58
N ALA A 7 -32.59 2.39 31.73
CA ALA A 7 -31.59 1.77 30.88
C ALA A 7 -31.13 2.81 29.85
N GLU A 8 -29.86 3.23 29.93
CA GLU A 8 -29.21 3.95 28.83
C GLU A 8 -29.04 2.98 27.66
N GLU A 9 -29.99 3.02 26.74
CA GLU A 9 -29.88 2.37 25.44
C GLU A 9 -28.88 3.19 24.61
N SER A 10 -27.59 2.86 24.75
CA SER A 10 -26.55 3.41 23.89
C SER A 10 -26.81 2.94 22.47
N SER A 11 -27.39 3.81 21.64
CA SER A 11 -27.49 3.62 20.20
C SER A 11 -26.08 3.51 19.64
N ILE A 12 -25.61 2.29 19.40
CA ILE A 12 -24.39 2.05 18.64
C ILE A 12 -24.73 2.45 17.20
N GLU A 13 -24.37 3.68 16.81
CA GLU A 13 -24.29 4.05 15.40
C GLU A 13 -23.23 3.16 14.75
N LEU A 14 -23.67 2.06 14.13
CA LEU A 14 -22.85 1.26 13.25
C LEU A 14 -22.48 2.14 12.06
N GLN A 15 -21.22 2.59 12.04
CA GLN A 15 -20.68 3.35 10.94
C GLN A 15 -20.76 2.52 9.67
N ASP A 16 -21.54 2.99 8.69
CA ASP A 16 -21.68 2.32 7.40
C ASP A 16 -20.38 2.50 6.59
N TYR A 17 -19.60 1.43 6.51
CA TYR A 17 -18.36 1.36 5.74
C TYR A 17 -18.60 0.88 4.30
N SER A 18 -19.85 0.81 3.86
CA SER A 18 -20.17 0.49 2.47
C SER A 18 -19.63 1.59 1.56
N LEU A 19 -18.96 1.21 0.48
CA LEU A 19 -18.57 2.18 -0.54
C LEU A 19 -19.83 2.83 -1.12
N PRO A 20 -19.80 4.14 -1.45
CA PRO A 20 -20.91 4.75 -2.17
C PRO A 20 -21.18 3.92 -3.42
N GLY A 21 -22.45 3.61 -3.66
CA GLY A 21 -22.90 2.85 -4.83
C GLY A 21 -22.35 3.50 -6.09
N PHE A 22 -21.29 2.92 -6.63
CA PHE A 22 -20.78 3.32 -7.93
C PHE A 22 -21.59 2.53 -8.93
N ASP A 23 -22.48 3.23 -9.63
CA ASP A 23 -23.29 2.64 -10.68
C ASP A 23 -22.37 1.90 -11.65
N PHE A 24 -22.59 0.59 -11.76
CA PHE A 24 -22.03 -0.19 -12.85
C PHE A 24 -22.52 0.49 -14.13
N LEU A 25 -21.60 1.07 -14.89
CA LEU A 25 -21.94 1.59 -16.20
C LEU A 25 -22.33 0.38 -17.06
N ASP A 26 -23.63 0.13 -17.13
CA ASP A 26 -24.27 -0.79 -18.07
C ASP A 26 -23.92 -0.33 -19.49
N SER A 27 -22.94 -1.00 -20.09
CA SER A 27 -22.72 -1.03 -21.53
C SER A 27 -21.72 -2.15 -21.85
N PHE A 28 -22.18 -3.40 -21.72
CA PHE A 28 -21.46 -4.58 -22.21
C PHE A 28 -21.73 -4.85 -23.71
N ASP A 29 -22.08 -3.83 -24.50
CA ASP A 29 -22.53 -4.01 -25.88
C ASP A 29 -21.41 -3.99 -26.94
N ASP A 30 -20.14 -3.83 -26.55
CA ASP A 30 -19.00 -3.92 -27.49
C ASP A 30 -17.95 -4.95 -27.01
N LEU A 31 -18.34 -6.23 -27.01
CA LEU A 31 -17.45 -7.37 -26.76
C LEU A 31 -16.43 -7.63 -27.90
N GLN A 32 -16.40 -6.81 -28.95
CA GLN A 32 -15.49 -7.00 -30.09
C GLN A 32 -14.07 -6.46 -29.88
N ASN A 33 -13.82 -5.69 -28.81
CA ASN A 33 -12.48 -5.23 -28.43
C ASN A 33 -12.33 -5.24 -26.91
N ILE A 34 -12.43 -6.42 -26.28
CA ILE A 34 -11.81 -6.54 -24.96
C ILE A 34 -10.30 -6.53 -25.19
N ASP A 35 -9.71 -5.33 -25.22
CA ASP A 35 -8.26 -5.20 -25.29
C ASP A 35 -7.67 -5.91 -24.06
N GLU A 36 -6.69 -6.77 -24.29
CA GLU A 36 -5.99 -7.54 -23.27
C GLU A 36 -5.60 -6.69 -22.04
N GLU A 37 -5.25 -5.43 -22.30
CA GLU A 37 -4.90 -4.43 -21.29
C GLU A 37 -6.04 -4.14 -20.31
N TRP A 38 -7.30 -4.09 -20.77
CA TRP A 38 -8.46 -3.86 -19.90
C TRP A 38 -8.70 -5.03 -18.93
N ILE A 39 -8.50 -6.26 -19.39
CA ILE A 39 -8.59 -7.46 -18.53
C ILE A 39 -7.49 -7.41 -17.46
N ILE A 40 -6.27 -7.07 -17.88
CA ILE A 40 -5.14 -6.91 -16.97
C ILE A 40 -5.42 -5.80 -15.93
N ILE A 41 -5.93 -4.65 -16.37
CA ILE A 41 -6.31 -3.53 -15.50
C ILE A 41 -7.38 -3.97 -14.48
N PHE A 42 -8.39 -4.71 -14.93
CA PHE A 42 -9.43 -5.25 -14.06
C PHE A 42 -8.85 -6.15 -12.97
N ILE A 43 -7.97 -7.09 -13.33
CA ILE A 43 -7.31 -7.99 -12.37
C ILE A 43 -6.51 -7.19 -11.33
N LEU A 44 -5.75 -6.18 -11.75
CA LEU A 44 -4.96 -5.35 -10.82
C LEU A 44 -5.84 -4.50 -9.89
N ARG A 45 -6.95 -3.95 -10.41
CA ARG A 45 -7.96 -3.25 -9.59
C ARG A 45 -8.61 -4.19 -8.59
N PHE A 46 -8.93 -5.40 -9.01
CA PHE A 46 -9.49 -6.45 -8.15
C PHE A 46 -8.52 -6.82 -7.02
N GLN A 47 -7.23 -7.02 -7.35
CA GLN A 47 -6.19 -7.25 -6.35
C GLN A 47 -6.18 -6.16 -5.26
N ILE A 48 -6.21 -4.88 -5.66
CA ILE A 48 -6.17 -3.75 -4.72
C ILE A 48 -7.46 -3.67 -3.89
N ARG A 49 -8.61 -3.84 -4.53
CA ARG A 49 -9.93 -3.70 -3.89
C ARG A 49 -10.17 -4.75 -2.81
N PHE A 50 -9.67 -5.97 -3.03
CA PHE A 50 -9.85 -7.11 -2.14
C PHE A 50 -8.58 -7.48 -1.36
N ARG A 51 -7.50 -6.71 -1.52
CA ARG A 51 -6.19 -6.94 -0.88
C ARG A 51 -5.68 -8.37 -1.07
N LEU A 52 -5.82 -8.90 -2.30
CA LEU A 52 -5.34 -10.23 -2.62
C LEU A 52 -3.81 -10.30 -2.51
N SER A 53 -3.31 -11.42 -2.00
CA SER A 53 -1.87 -11.69 -2.00
C SER A 53 -1.35 -11.83 -3.43
N ASP A 54 -0.05 -11.60 -3.63
CA ASP A 54 0.58 -11.77 -4.93
C ASP A 54 0.40 -13.21 -5.46
N THR A 55 0.49 -14.22 -4.58
CA THR A 55 0.26 -15.63 -4.95
C THR A 55 -1.18 -15.90 -5.40
N ALA A 56 -2.17 -15.34 -4.69
CA ALA A 56 -3.58 -15.49 -5.11
C ALA A 56 -3.83 -14.77 -6.45
N THR A 57 -3.19 -13.62 -6.65
CA THR A 57 -3.29 -12.85 -7.89
C THR A 57 -2.64 -13.58 -9.06
N ASP A 58 -1.48 -14.21 -8.87
CA ASP A 58 -0.85 -15.07 -9.88
C ASP A 58 -1.76 -16.23 -10.30
N THR A 59 -2.41 -16.88 -9.33
CA THR A 59 -3.38 -17.94 -9.61
C THR A 59 -4.57 -17.41 -10.41
N LEU A 60 -5.10 -16.24 -10.06
CA LEU A 60 -6.18 -15.58 -10.81
C LEU A 60 -5.77 -15.26 -12.25
N ILE A 61 -4.58 -14.72 -12.46
CA ILE A 61 -4.04 -14.40 -13.79
C ILE A 61 -3.96 -15.67 -14.65
N LYS A 62 -3.44 -16.77 -14.10
CA LYS A 62 -3.36 -18.05 -14.80
C LYS A 62 -4.74 -18.63 -15.12
N PHE A 63 -5.68 -18.52 -14.19
CA PHE A 63 -7.05 -18.94 -14.40
C PHE A 63 -7.70 -18.16 -15.55
N VAL A 64 -7.60 -16.82 -15.53
CA VAL A 64 -8.12 -15.97 -16.60
C VAL A 64 -7.46 -16.29 -17.93
N LYS A 65 -6.12 -16.44 -17.97
CA LYS A 65 -5.40 -16.88 -19.17
C LYS A 65 -6.01 -18.16 -19.74
N HIS A 66 -6.17 -19.18 -18.90
CA HIS A 66 -6.68 -20.47 -19.32
C HIS A 66 -8.09 -20.34 -19.91
N VAL A 67 -8.99 -19.64 -19.22
CA VAL A 67 -10.34 -19.37 -19.73
C VAL A 67 -10.31 -18.65 -21.07
N LEU A 68 -9.48 -17.61 -21.21
CA LEU A 68 -9.36 -16.87 -22.47
C LEU A 68 -8.83 -17.75 -23.60
N THR A 69 -7.79 -18.55 -23.37
CA THR A 69 -7.22 -19.44 -24.39
C THR A 69 -8.16 -20.58 -24.80
N GLU A 70 -9.03 -21.05 -23.91
CA GLU A 70 -10.02 -22.09 -24.25
C GLU A 70 -11.18 -21.54 -25.07
N LEU A 71 -11.53 -20.26 -24.87
CA LEU A 71 -12.62 -19.59 -25.60
C LEU A 71 -12.18 -18.94 -26.91
N ASP A 72 -10.87 -18.81 -27.11
CA ASP A 72 -10.28 -18.10 -28.24
C ASP A 72 -9.86 -19.06 -29.35
N HIS A 73 -10.60 -19.02 -30.47
CA HIS A 73 -10.30 -19.82 -31.64
C HIS A 73 -9.16 -19.27 -32.51
N ASN A 74 -8.69 -18.04 -32.25
CA ASN A 74 -7.74 -17.30 -33.09
C ASN A 74 -6.36 -17.10 -32.43
N ASP A 75 -6.09 -17.74 -31.28
CA ASP A 75 -4.83 -17.61 -30.52
C ASP A 75 -4.45 -16.16 -30.12
N GLN A 76 -5.41 -15.22 -30.14
CA GLN A 76 -5.25 -13.84 -29.70
C GLN A 76 -4.69 -13.70 -28.27
N PHE A 77 -5.08 -14.58 -27.35
CA PHE A 77 -4.67 -14.52 -25.93
C PHE A 77 -3.53 -15.48 -25.55
N LYS A 78 -2.85 -16.09 -26.53
CA LYS A 78 -1.74 -17.01 -26.28
C LYS A 78 -0.62 -16.37 -25.44
N ASP A 79 -0.35 -15.10 -25.70
CA ASP A 79 0.67 -14.30 -25.01
C ASP A 79 0.14 -13.53 -23.78
N PHE A 80 -1.04 -13.90 -23.28
CA PHE A 80 -1.57 -13.35 -22.03
C PHE A 80 -0.59 -13.65 -20.87
N PRO A 81 -0.38 -12.69 -19.94
CA PRO A 81 0.55 -12.87 -18.83
C PRO A 81 0.19 -14.07 -17.94
N THR A 82 1.20 -14.63 -17.27
CA THR A 82 1.07 -15.81 -16.40
C THR A 82 1.44 -15.55 -14.95
N SER A 83 1.87 -14.32 -14.67
CA SER A 83 2.25 -13.84 -13.34
C SER A 83 2.03 -12.34 -13.26
N LEU A 84 1.84 -11.85 -12.05
CA LEU A 84 1.72 -10.46 -11.69
C LEU A 84 2.92 -9.63 -12.16
N TYR A 85 4.12 -10.23 -12.16
CA TYR A 85 5.30 -9.60 -12.74
C TYR A 85 5.15 -9.37 -14.26
N THR A 86 4.78 -10.41 -15.02
CA THR A 86 4.57 -10.29 -16.47
C THR A 86 3.41 -9.36 -16.81
N THR A 87 2.35 -9.37 -16.00
CA THR A 87 1.20 -8.48 -16.10
C THR A 87 1.62 -7.01 -15.95
N ARG A 88 2.37 -6.69 -14.89
CA ARG A 88 2.91 -5.34 -14.67
C ARG A 88 3.85 -4.92 -15.80
N LYS A 89 4.74 -5.81 -16.22
CA LYS A 89 5.67 -5.54 -17.34
C LYS A 89 4.92 -5.24 -18.64
N LYS A 90 3.83 -5.96 -18.93
CA LYS A 90 3.03 -5.77 -20.15
C LYS A 90 2.34 -4.41 -20.17
N LEU A 91 1.87 -3.90 -19.02
CA LEU A 91 1.37 -2.53 -18.87
C LEU A 91 2.48 -1.45 -18.79
N GLY A 92 3.76 -1.81 -18.92
CA GLY A 92 4.86 -0.86 -18.72
C GLY A 92 5.02 -0.34 -17.29
N LEU A 93 4.35 -0.98 -16.31
CA LEU A 93 4.45 -0.62 -14.90
C LEU A 93 5.84 -1.00 -14.38
N LYS A 94 6.57 -0.01 -13.88
CA LYS A 94 7.87 -0.24 -13.26
C LYS A 94 7.65 -0.82 -11.87
N HIS A 95 8.56 -1.68 -11.39
CA HIS A 95 8.55 -2.08 -9.99
C HIS A 95 9.06 -0.90 -9.14
N GLN A 96 8.17 0.03 -8.77
CA GLN A 96 8.51 1.13 -7.88
C GLN A 96 8.28 0.67 -6.44
N PHE A 97 9.35 0.69 -5.65
CA PHE A 97 9.27 0.51 -4.21
C PHE A 97 9.33 1.90 -3.58
N ILE A 98 8.40 2.19 -2.67
CA ILE A 98 8.60 3.26 -1.71
C ILE A 98 9.41 2.66 -0.56
N THR A 99 10.55 3.27 -0.25
CA THR A 99 11.34 2.90 0.91
C THR A 99 10.91 3.73 2.12
N PHE A 100 10.79 3.06 3.26
CA PHE A 100 10.55 3.68 4.55
C PHE A 100 11.71 3.38 5.50
N SER A 101 12.06 4.34 6.35
CA SER A 101 12.89 4.08 7.51
C SER A 101 12.02 3.50 8.62
N VAL A 102 12.49 2.46 9.29
CA VAL A 102 11.73 1.78 10.34
C VAL A 102 12.39 2.03 11.68
N CYS A 103 11.59 2.39 12.68
CA CYS A 103 12.07 2.42 14.06
C CYS A 103 12.41 0.99 14.53
N PRO A 104 13.65 0.72 14.96
CA PRO A 104 14.05 -0.63 15.39
C PRO A 104 13.34 -1.09 16.67
N SER A 105 12.81 -0.16 17.47
CA SER A 105 12.17 -0.49 18.75
C SER A 105 10.65 -0.64 18.65
N CYS A 106 9.96 0.14 17.80
CA CYS A 106 8.49 0.12 17.72
C CYS A 106 7.93 -0.17 16.33
N HIS A 107 8.79 -0.41 15.33
CA HIS A 107 8.43 -0.70 13.94
C HIS A 107 7.59 0.36 13.22
N LYS A 108 7.47 1.57 13.78
CA LYS A 108 6.84 2.71 13.10
C LYS A 108 7.64 3.08 11.84
N LEU A 109 6.92 3.25 10.74
CA LEU A 109 7.47 3.68 9.45
C LEU A 109 7.58 5.21 9.38
N TYR A 110 8.70 5.69 8.84
CA TYR A 110 9.03 7.08 8.58
C TYR A 110 9.47 7.26 7.13
N ASN A 111 9.26 8.44 6.55
CA ASN A 111 9.86 8.78 5.27
C ASN A 111 11.39 8.81 5.41
N VAL A 112 12.10 8.15 4.48
CA VAL A 112 13.56 8.07 4.47
C VAL A 112 14.18 9.46 4.38
N ASN A 113 13.64 10.34 3.53
CA ASN A 113 14.15 11.69 3.35
C ASN A 113 14.10 12.49 4.66
N ASP A 114 13.03 12.36 5.43
CA ASP A 114 12.89 13.08 6.70
C ASP A 114 13.91 12.61 7.76
N VAL A 115 14.43 11.39 7.63
CA VAL A 115 15.45 10.83 8.53
C VAL A 115 16.85 11.25 8.06
N GLU A 116 17.13 11.09 6.76
CA GLU A 116 18.43 11.42 6.17
C GLU A 116 18.72 12.93 6.20
N GLN A 117 17.69 13.75 5.99
CA GLN A 117 17.81 15.20 5.94
C GLN A 117 17.69 15.87 7.31
N HIS A 118 17.46 15.11 8.38
CA HIS A 118 17.25 15.68 9.71
C HIS A 118 18.45 16.51 10.19
N THR A 119 18.15 17.75 10.60
CA THR A 119 19.10 18.69 11.18
C THR A 119 18.53 19.33 12.43
N ILE A 120 19.41 19.72 13.34
CA ILE A 120 19.11 20.55 14.52
C ILE A 120 20.08 21.73 14.44
N GLN A 121 19.55 22.96 14.48
CA GLN A 121 20.37 24.18 14.35
C GLN A 121 21.29 24.13 13.11
N GLU A 122 20.72 23.71 11.97
CA GLU A 122 21.41 23.56 10.67
C GLU A 122 22.55 22.52 10.63
N GLN A 123 22.80 21.81 11.74
CA GLN A 123 23.77 20.72 11.81
C GLN A 123 23.07 19.38 11.66
N LYS A 124 23.71 18.42 10.98
CA LYS A 124 23.20 17.04 10.88
C LYS A 124 23.05 16.45 12.27
N ALA A 125 21.85 15.93 12.55
CA ALA A 125 21.53 15.34 13.85
C ALA A 125 20.82 14.00 13.66
N ILE A 126 20.96 13.10 14.63
CA ILE A 126 20.25 11.81 14.63
C ILE A 126 18.77 12.04 14.92
N LYS A 127 17.90 11.66 13.98
CA LYS A 127 16.46 11.71 14.20
C LYS A 127 16.03 10.63 15.18
N ARG A 128 15.19 10.99 16.15
CA ARG A 128 14.62 10.06 17.13
C ARG A 128 13.15 9.79 16.84
N CYS A 129 12.71 8.58 17.18
CA CYS A 129 11.33 8.15 17.04
C CYS A 129 10.43 8.92 18.01
N ASP A 130 9.43 9.61 17.47
CA ASP A 130 8.42 10.37 18.20
C ASP A 130 7.13 9.57 18.46
N HIS A 131 7.08 8.31 18.04
CA HIS A 131 5.89 7.47 18.18
C HIS A 131 5.51 7.26 19.65
N ILE A 132 4.23 7.47 19.94
CA ILE A 132 3.60 7.21 21.24
C ILE A 132 2.68 6.01 21.08
N GLN A 133 2.98 4.91 21.76
CA GLN A 133 2.09 3.75 21.81
C GLN A 133 0.95 4.01 22.80
N PHE A 134 -0.28 3.69 22.39
CA PHE A 134 -1.51 3.79 23.20
C PHE A 134 -1.82 5.22 23.67
N LEU A 135 -2.16 6.12 22.75
CA LEU A 135 -2.50 7.53 23.04
C LEU A 135 -3.54 7.69 24.17
N ASN A 136 -4.51 6.77 24.26
CA ASN A 136 -5.65 6.87 25.19
C ASN A 136 -5.35 6.32 26.60
N HIS A 137 -4.11 5.95 26.90
CA HIS A 137 -3.77 5.45 28.24
C HIS A 137 -3.28 6.62 29.13
N HIS A 138 -3.70 6.64 30.40
CA HIS A 138 -3.33 7.66 31.40
C HIS A 138 -1.81 7.85 31.65
N ARG A 139 -0.94 7.02 31.05
CA ARG A 139 0.52 7.09 31.15
C ARG A 139 1.22 7.30 29.79
N HIS A 140 0.51 7.80 28.77
CA HIS A 140 1.05 7.92 27.41
C HIS A 140 2.31 8.79 27.31
N PHE A 141 2.45 9.81 28.16
CA PHE A 141 3.63 10.71 28.20
C PHE A 141 4.93 10.01 28.61
N LEU A 142 4.84 8.86 29.29
CA LEU A 142 6.00 8.03 29.66
C LEU A 142 6.41 7.04 28.55
N ARG A 143 5.74 7.03 27.39
CA ARG A 143 5.89 5.99 26.36
C ARG A 143 6.30 6.51 24.97
N LYS A 144 6.96 7.67 24.90
CA LYS A 144 7.64 8.07 23.65
C LYS A 144 8.78 7.09 23.40
N CYS A 145 8.81 6.51 22.20
CA CYS A 145 9.80 5.51 21.85
C CYS A 145 11.24 6.05 21.95
N ASN A 146 11.50 7.23 21.39
CA ASN A 146 12.78 7.95 21.46
C ASN A 146 14.01 7.19 20.93
N ALA A 147 13.81 6.02 20.30
CA ALA A 147 14.87 5.26 19.66
C ALA A 147 15.44 6.03 18.47
N SER A 148 16.76 5.97 18.29
CA SER A 148 17.41 6.52 17.10
C SER A 148 16.88 5.84 15.84
N LEU A 149 16.58 6.63 14.80
CA LEU A 149 16.16 6.13 13.49
C LEU A 149 17.34 5.99 12.52
N SER A 150 18.45 6.67 12.81
CA SER A 150 19.65 6.71 11.97
C SER A 150 20.93 6.66 12.80
N GLU A 151 22.00 6.27 12.13
CA GLU A 151 23.38 6.42 12.58
C GLU A 151 24.08 7.51 11.75
N GLN A 152 25.02 8.23 12.35
CA GLN A 152 25.85 9.19 11.63
C GLN A 152 27.11 8.52 11.12
N LYS A 153 27.38 8.69 9.82
CA LYS A 153 28.58 8.17 9.16
C LYS A 153 29.34 9.33 8.52
N GLU A 154 30.65 9.33 8.70
CA GLU A 154 31.53 10.24 7.97
C GLU A 154 31.79 9.66 6.58
N LEU A 155 31.35 10.36 5.54
CA LEU A 155 31.83 10.13 4.19
C LEU A 155 33.09 10.97 3.94
N GLY A 156 33.96 10.48 3.06
CA GLY A 156 35.23 11.11 2.71
C GLY A 156 35.12 12.63 2.52
N GLY A 157 36.02 13.37 3.16
CA GLY A 157 35.99 14.84 3.21
C GLY A 157 35.19 15.42 4.39
N SER A 158 35.10 14.71 5.53
CA SER A 158 34.47 15.19 6.77
C SER A 158 32.97 15.50 6.66
N LYS A 159 32.29 14.92 5.66
CA LYS A 159 30.85 15.11 5.47
C LYS A 159 30.07 14.09 6.29
N ILE A 160 29.33 14.56 7.29
CA ILE A 160 28.47 13.71 8.11
C ILE A 160 27.15 13.45 7.36
N VAL A 161 26.75 12.19 7.26
CA VAL A 161 25.48 11.75 6.67
C VAL A 161 24.72 10.89 7.68
N ASN A 162 23.41 11.11 7.77
CA ASN A 162 22.52 10.24 8.53
C ASN A 162 22.12 9.05 7.65
N SER A 163 22.43 7.84 8.11
CA SER A 163 22.04 6.59 7.45
C SER A 163 20.96 5.89 8.29
N PRO A 164 19.77 5.59 7.73
CA PRO A 164 18.73 4.87 8.46
C PRO A 164 19.21 3.52 9.01
N LEU A 165 18.81 3.17 10.23
CA LEU A 165 19.18 1.88 10.85
C LEU A 165 18.48 0.68 10.21
N LEU A 166 17.23 0.86 9.77
CA LEU A 166 16.44 -0.18 9.12
C LEU A 166 15.62 0.43 7.98
N ILE A 167 15.59 -0.26 6.84
CA ILE A 167 14.84 0.14 5.64
C ILE A 167 13.82 -0.94 5.31
N TYR A 168 12.59 -0.51 5.03
CA TYR A 168 11.51 -1.37 4.55
C TYR A 168 11.06 -0.91 3.15
N PRO A 169 11.31 -1.72 2.10
CA PRO A 169 10.77 -1.46 0.77
C PRO A 169 9.32 -1.95 0.68
N MET A 170 8.41 -1.06 0.34
CA MET A 170 7.00 -1.35 0.10
C MET A 170 6.66 -1.19 -1.38
N ALA A 171 6.06 -2.22 -2.00
CA ALA A 171 5.63 -2.15 -3.39
C ALA A 171 4.53 -1.09 -3.57
N ASN A 172 4.70 -0.19 -4.54
CA ASN A 172 3.76 0.89 -4.83
C ASN A 172 3.10 0.72 -6.20
N ILE A 173 2.13 -0.18 -6.26
CA ILE A 173 1.32 -0.40 -7.46
C ILE A 173 0.22 0.67 -7.56
N LYS A 174 -0.32 1.11 -6.41
CA LYS A 174 -1.47 2.01 -6.35
C LYS A 174 -1.20 3.36 -7.03
N ASN A 175 -0.04 3.98 -6.78
CA ASN A 175 0.26 5.29 -7.39
C ASN A 175 0.50 5.20 -8.89
N GLN A 176 1.06 4.08 -9.38
CA GLN A 176 1.26 3.91 -10.82
C GLN A 176 -0.04 3.68 -11.56
N LEU A 177 -0.97 2.92 -10.98
CA LEU A 177 -2.30 2.76 -11.55
C LEU A 177 -3.07 4.08 -11.57
N LEU A 178 -2.93 4.93 -10.56
CA LEU A 178 -3.56 6.26 -10.54
C LEU A 178 -3.05 7.18 -11.67
N HIS A 179 -1.77 7.09 -12.03
CA HIS A 179 -1.18 7.89 -13.11
C HIS A 179 -1.61 7.44 -14.52
N MET A 180 -2.22 6.24 -14.66
CA MET A 180 -2.78 5.79 -15.94
C MET A 180 -4.17 6.37 -16.23
N TYR A 181 -4.84 6.98 -15.24
CA TYR A 181 -6.18 7.57 -15.39
C TYR A 181 -6.17 9.11 -15.44
N GLN A 182 -5.00 9.72 -15.58
CA GLN A 182 -4.82 11.16 -15.82
C GLN A 182 -4.45 11.40 -17.28
#